data_AF-A0A7Y2IHC4-F1
#
_entry.id   AF-A0A7Y2IHC4-F1
#
_cell.length_a   1.000
_cell.length_b   1.000
_cell.length_c   1.000
_cell.angle_alpha   90.00
_cell.angle_beta   90.00
_cell.angle_gamma   90.00
#
_symmetry.space_group_name_H-M   'P 1'
#
loop_
_entity.id
_entity.type
_entity.pdbx_description
1 polymer ?
#
loop_
_entity_poly.entity_id
_entity_poly.type
_entity_poly.pdbx_seq_one_letter_code
_entity_poly.pdbx_strand_id
1 'polypeptide(L)'
;MQKKWLVGAAIALVSFVVPVTAAGADPKPGLEVILNCDGEIVYVSVAGNGRWTPAHDLNSTLVGVPIAFGEFNGIFTPTDGSPVEEFTDPPFAKPNAPRSRNQTFDCTYTVEGSFPDGTFSGNGSVTLIVPSSVRF
;
A
#
# COMPACT_ATOMS: atom_id res chain seq x y z
N MET A 1 77.75 -8.50 -6.86
CA MET A 1 77.41 -9.00 -5.52
C MET A 1 75.91 -8.81 -5.31
N GLN A 2 75.20 -9.85 -4.89
CA GLN A 2 73.74 -9.88 -4.76
C GLN A 2 73.24 -9.18 -3.50
N LYS A 3 72.05 -8.55 -3.53
CA LYS A 3 70.86 -9.07 -2.83
C LYS A 3 69.59 -8.30 -3.18
N LYS A 4 68.57 -9.09 -3.53
CA LYS A 4 67.17 -8.73 -3.79
C LYS A 4 66.49 -8.31 -2.47
N TRP A 5 65.56 -7.37 -2.53
CA TRP A 5 64.29 -7.46 -1.77
C TRP A 5 63.16 -6.81 -2.59
N LEU A 6 62.29 -7.67 -3.13
CA LEU A 6 60.94 -7.35 -3.57
C LEU A 6 60.09 -7.10 -2.33
N VAL A 7 59.37 -5.99 -2.26
CA VAL A 7 58.14 -5.90 -1.46
C VAL A 7 57.07 -5.28 -2.34
N GLY A 8 56.23 -6.14 -2.91
CA GLY A 8 55.02 -5.76 -3.62
C GLY A 8 53.96 -5.31 -2.62
N ALA A 9 53.41 -4.12 -2.83
CA ALA A 9 52.20 -3.68 -2.15
C ALA A 9 50.99 -4.25 -2.91
N ALA A 10 50.49 -5.39 -2.45
CA ALA A 10 49.18 -5.88 -2.86
C ALA A 10 48.11 -4.97 -2.23
N ILE A 11 47.44 -4.16 -3.06
CA ILE A 11 46.24 -3.43 -2.66
C ILE A 11 45.14 -4.48 -2.48
N ALA A 12 44.86 -4.84 -1.23
CA ALA A 12 43.72 -5.66 -0.88
C ALA A 12 42.43 -4.85 -1.12
N LEU A 13 41.71 -5.18 -2.18
CA LEU A 13 40.31 -4.76 -2.37
C LEU A 13 39.49 -5.39 -1.24
N VAL A 14 39.18 -4.58 -0.21
CA VAL A 14 38.18 -4.94 0.79
C VAL A 14 36.82 -4.81 0.11
N SER A 15 36.36 -5.92 -0.47
CA SER A 15 34.97 -6.06 -0.91
C SER A 15 34.08 -6.00 0.32
N PHE A 16 33.47 -4.84 0.59
CA PHE A 16 32.37 -4.75 1.53
C PHE A 16 31.20 -5.54 0.96
N VAL A 17 31.02 -6.77 1.43
CA VAL A 17 29.79 -7.53 1.23
C VAL A 17 28.75 -6.87 2.12
N VAL A 18 28.03 -5.90 1.57
CA VAL A 18 26.83 -5.37 2.21
C VAL A 18 25.82 -6.52 2.24
N PRO A 19 25.34 -6.97 3.41
CA PRO A 19 24.22 -7.89 3.42
C PRO A 19 23.04 -7.14 2.80
N VAL A 20 22.66 -7.55 1.60
CA VAL A 20 21.38 -7.19 1.01
C VAL A 20 20.36 -7.75 1.98
N THR A 21 19.83 -6.93 2.87
CA THR A 21 18.60 -7.26 3.58
C THR A 21 17.61 -7.53 2.47
N ALA A 22 17.20 -8.79 2.31
CA ALA A 22 16.04 -9.12 1.52
C ALA A 22 14.97 -8.12 1.96
N ALA A 23 14.54 -7.25 1.04
CA ALA A 23 13.34 -6.47 1.28
C ALA A 23 12.27 -7.52 1.56
N GLY A 24 11.87 -7.63 2.82
CA GLY A 24 10.86 -8.56 3.28
C GLY A 24 9.52 -8.13 2.71
N ALA A 25 9.33 -8.34 1.42
CA ALA A 25 8.02 -8.49 0.80
C ALA A 25 7.48 -9.86 1.18
N ASP A 26 7.52 -10.19 2.47
CA ASP A 26 6.73 -11.28 3.01
C ASP A 26 5.27 -10.91 2.69
N PRO A 27 4.50 -11.76 1.98
CA PRO A 27 3.12 -11.47 1.64
C PRO A 27 2.35 -11.26 2.94
N LYS A 28 2.12 -9.99 3.30
CA LYS A 28 1.23 -9.69 4.43
C LYS A 28 -0.16 -10.20 4.05
N PRO A 29 -0.89 -10.85 4.97
CA PRO A 29 -2.30 -11.09 4.75
C PRO A 29 -2.94 -9.76 4.37
N GLY A 30 -3.65 -9.72 3.25
CA GLY A 30 -4.20 -8.47 2.74
C GLY A 30 -5.17 -7.87 3.76
N LEU A 31 -5.17 -6.55 3.89
CA LEU A 31 -6.13 -5.86 4.73
C LEU A 31 -7.51 -6.02 4.10
N GLU A 32 -8.47 -6.53 4.86
CA GLU A 32 -9.87 -6.54 4.44
C GLU A 32 -10.45 -5.15 4.61
N VAL A 33 -11.05 -4.63 3.54
CA VAL A 33 -11.67 -3.31 3.49
C VAL A 33 -13.11 -3.49 3.02
N ILE A 34 -14.02 -2.77 3.68
CA ILE A 34 -15.43 -2.75 3.29
C ILE A 34 -15.65 -1.51 2.43
N LEU A 35 -16.10 -1.73 1.20
CA LEU A 35 -16.52 -0.67 0.29
C LEU A 35 -18.05 -0.60 0.26
N ASN A 36 -18.57 0.61 0.14
CA ASN A 36 -19.95 0.88 -0.21
C ASN A 36 -19.96 1.67 -1.52
N CYS A 37 -20.33 1.01 -2.61
CA CYS A 37 -20.41 1.57 -3.95
C CYS A 37 -21.89 1.70 -4.32
N ASP A 38 -22.44 2.92 -4.26
CA ASP A 38 -23.86 3.20 -4.55
C ASP A 38 -24.89 2.33 -3.79
N GLY A 39 -24.58 1.97 -2.54
CA GLY A 39 -25.44 1.15 -1.67
C GLY A 39 -25.14 -0.35 -1.74
N GLU A 40 -24.26 -0.79 -2.63
CA GLU A 40 -23.75 -2.16 -2.69
C GLU A 40 -22.52 -2.30 -1.78
N ILE A 41 -22.55 -3.29 -0.87
CA ILE A 41 -21.43 -3.60 0.00
C ILE A 41 -20.50 -4.60 -0.70
N VAL A 42 -19.25 -4.19 -0.91
CA VAL A 42 -18.21 -5.03 -1.52
C VAL A 42 -17.08 -5.24 -0.52
N TYR A 43 -16.71 -6.50 -0.30
CA TYR A 43 -15.60 -6.87 0.57
C TYR A 43 -14.37 -7.08 -0.29
N VAL A 44 -13.30 -6.32 -0.01
CA VAL A 44 -12.08 -6.39 -0.80
C VAL A 44 -10.87 -6.68 0.08
N SER A 45 -9.89 -7.38 -0.48
CA SER A 45 -8.59 -7.55 0.14
C SER A 45 -7.55 -6.67 -0.56
N VAL A 46 -6.78 -5.92 0.23
CA VAL A 46 -5.71 -5.05 -0.24
C VAL A 46 -4.38 -5.58 0.26
N ALA A 47 -3.62 -6.22 -0.62
CA ALA A 47 -2.33 -6.83 -0.30
C ALA A 47 -1.17 -5.83 -0.48
N GLY A 48 -1.11 -4.81 0.40
CA GLY A 48 -0.02 -3.84 0.41
C GLY A 48 -0.37 -2.54 1.13
N ASN A 49 0.66 -1.75 1.43
CA ASN A 49 0.53 -0.48 2.16
C ASN A 49 0.56 0.76 1.25
N GLY A 50 0.61 0.57 -0.07
CA GLY A 50 0.66 1.67 -1.02
C GLY A 50 -0.72 2.28 -1.25
N ARG A 51 -0.81 3.60 -1.41
CA ARG A 51 -2.08 4.30 -1.75
C ARG A 51 -2.73 3.75 -3.03
N TRP A 52 -1.93 3.26 -3.98
CA TRP A 52 -2.43 2.75 -5.27
C TRP A 52 -2.52 1.22 -5.35
N THR A 53 -2.54 0.54 -4.20
CA THR A 53 -2.63 -0.91 -4.14
C THR A 53 -3.97 -1.38 -4.71
N PRO A 54 -3.99 -2.30 -5.69
CA PRO A 54 -5.23 -2.86 -6.18
C PRO A 54 -6.00 -3.62 -5.10
N ALA A 55 -7.31 -3.53 -5.15
CA ALA A 55 -8.23 -4.21 -4.25
C ALA A 55 -8.85 -5.41 -4.97
N HIS A 56 -8.68 -6.62 -4.43
CA HIS A 56 -9.28 -7.84 -4.96
C HIS A 56 -10.64 -8.06 -4.30
N ASP A 57 -11.71 -8.17 -5.09
CA ASP A 57 -13.04 -8.52 -4.57
C ASP A 57 -13.03 -9.95 -4.03
N LEU A 58 -13.41 -10.13 -2.76
CA LEU A 58 -13.42 -11.43 -2.10
C LEU A 58 -14.53 -12.35 -2.61
N ASN A 59 -15.54 -11.80 -3.31
CA ASN A 59 -16.68 -12.54 -3.82
C ASN A 59 -16.64 -12.74 -5.35
N SER A 60 -15.61 -12.25 -6.04
CA SER A 60 -15.46 -12.42 -7.49
C SER A 60 -13.99 -12.50 -7.91
N THR A 61 -13.73 -12.38 -9.22
CA THR A 61 -12.37 -12.29 -9.78
C THR A 61 -12.03 -10.86 -10.20
N LEU A 62 -12.89 -9.90 -9.84
CA LEU A 62 -12.68 -8.50 -10.17
C LEU A 62 -11.59 -7.90 -9.29
N VAL A 63 -10.82 -7.00 -9.90
CA VAL A 63 -9.80 -6.21 -9.23
C VAL A 63 -10.08 -4.74 -9.50
N GLY A 64 -10.33 -4.00 -8.44
CA GLY A 64 -10.46 -2.54 -8.48
C GLY A 64 -9.10 -1.88 -8.36
N VAL A 65 -8.75 -1.03 -9.31
CA VAL A 65 -7.54 -0.20 -9.25
C VAL A 65 -7.94 1.22 -8.84
N PRO A 66 -7.49 1.73 -7.68
CA PRO A 66 -7.78 3.09 -7.28
C PRO A 66 -7.13 4.10 -8.23
N ILE A 67 -7.90 5.13 -8.57
CA ILE A 67 -7.45 6.25 -9.43
C ILE A 67 -7.64 7.61 -8.77
N ALA A 68 -8.51 7.71 -7.78
CA ALA A 68 -8.66 8.89 -6.94
C ALA A 68 -9.10 8.48 -5.55
N PHE A 69 -8.72 9.30 -4.57
CA PHE A 69 -9.22 9.27 -3.21
C PHE A 69 -9.82 10.62 -2.90
N GLY A 70 -10.98 10.62 -2.25
CA GLY A 70 -11.52 11.80 -1.61
C GLY A 70 -10.76 12.13 -0.33
N GLU A 71 -11.35 13.02 0.46
CA GLU A 71 -10.88 13.27 1.82
C GLU A 71 -10.96 11.98 2.64
N PHE A 72 -9.91 11.74 3.44
CA PHE A 72 -9.87 10.64 4.39
C PHE A 72 -9.75 11.19 5.81
N ASN A 73 -10.58 10.70 6.72
CA ASN A 73 -10.54 11.06 8.13
C ASN A 73 -10.16 9.82 8.94
N GLY A 74 -9.08 9.94 9.71
CA GLY A 74 -8.57 8.88 10.58
C GLY A 74 -8.64 9.28 12.04
N ILE A 75 -8.96 8.32 12.89
CA ILE A 75 -9.03 8.43 14.34
C ILE A 75 -8.19 7.29 14.93
N PHE A 76 -7.20 7.64 15.75
CA PHE A 76 -6.44 6.70 16.54
C PHE A 76 -6.76 6.89 18.03
N THR A 77 -7.12 5.80 18.70
CA THR A 77 -7.44 5.77 20.13
C THR A 77 -6.34 5.01 20.88
N PRO A 78 -5.43 5.72 21.58
CA PRO A 78 -4.37 5.09 22.35
C PRO A 78 -4.90 4.26 23.53
N THR A 79 -4.22 3.17 23.87
CA THR A 79 -4.56 2.34 25.05
C THR A 79 -3.92 2.82 26.36
N ASP A 80 -2.95 3.73 26.27
CA ASP A 80 -2.20 4.27 27.42
C ASP A 80 -2.91 5.42 28.16
N GLY A 81 -4.09 5.82 27.68
CA GLY A 81 -4.87 6.94 28.22
C GLY A 81 -4.48 8.31 27.66
N SER A 82 -3.57 8.36 26.67
CA SER A 82 -3.29 9.56 25.91
C SER A 82 -4.53 10.03 25.11
N PRO A 83 -4.62 11.31 24.74
CA PRO A 83 -5.74 11.84 23.96
C PRO A 83 -5.91 11.11 22.62
N VAL A 84 -7.15 11.05 22.13
CA VAL A 84 -7.46 10.58 20.78
C VAL A 84 -6.75 11.48 19.76
N GLU A 85 -6.14 10.86 18.76
CA GLU A 85 -5.48 11.54 17.66
C GLU A 85 -6.37 11.49 16.42
N GLU A 86 -6.70 12.66 15.86
CA GLU A 86 -7.48 12.80 14.64
C GLU A 86 -6.62 13.42 13.55
N PHE A 87 -6.76 12.92 12.32
CA PHE A 87 -6.08 13.49 11.17
C PHE A 87 -6.94 13.41 9.92
N THR A 88 -6.74 14.41 9.05
CA THR A 88 -7.43 14.52 7.77
C THR A 88 -6.41 14.53 6.65
N ASP A 89 -6.54 13.57 5.74
CA ASP A 89 -5.75 13.49 4.51
C ASP A 89 -6.57 14.16 3.38
N PRO A 90 -6.00 15.15 2.66
CA PRO A 90 -6.74 15.84 1.61
C PRO A 90 -6.97 14.93 0.39
N PRO A 91 -7.99 15.25 -0.45
CA PRO A 91 -8.25 14.51 -1.68
C PRO A 91 -7.04 14.47 -2.61
N PHE A 92 -6.84 13.34 -3.26
CA PHE A 92 -5.74 13.16 -4.21
C PHE A 92 -6.12 12.23 -5.36
N ALA A 93 -5.72 12.60 -6.58
CA ALA A 93 -5.99 11.83 -7.78
C ALA A 93 -4.70 11.46 -8.51
N LYS A 94 -4.67 10.27 -9.11
CA LYS A 94 -3.55 9.83 -9.93
C LYS A 94 -3.51 10.70 -11.20
N PRO A 95 -2.43 11.47 -11.43
CA PRO A 95 -2.33 12.30 -12.61
C PRO A 95 -2.37 11.42 -13.87
N ASN A 96 -3.16 11.85 -14.86
CA ASN A 96 -3.32 11.15 -16.15
C ASN A 96 -3.87 9.72 -16.07
N ALA A 97 -4.64 9.37 -15.02
CA ALA A 97 -5.36 8.09 -15.01
C ALA A 97 -6.29 7.99 -16.24
N PRO A 98 -6.10 7.02 -17.14
CA PRO A 98 -6.89 6.93 -18.36
C PRO A 98 -8.35 6.59 -18.02
N ARG A 99 -9.28 7.49 -18.37
CA ARG A 99 -10.74 7.29 -18.25
C ARG A 99 -11.34 6.41 -19.37
N SER A 100 -10.51 5.84 -20.23
CA SER A 100 -10.96 5.35 -21.53
C SER A 100 -10.98 3.83 -21.58
N ARG A 101 -12.21 3.29 -21.69
CA ARG A 101 -12.65 1.88 -21.87
C ARG A 101 -12.99 1.05 -20.62
N ASN A 102 -12.70 1.52 -19.42
CA ASN A 102 -13.00 0.78 -18.19
C ASN A 102 -14.16 1.39 -17.41
N GLN A 103 -14.89 0.57 -16.65
CA GLN A 103 -15.95 1.06 -15.75
C GLN A 103 -15.32 1.69 -14.51
N THR A 104 -15.84 2.85 -14.11
CA THR A 104 -15.45 3.56 -12.90
C THR A 104 -16.52 3.40 -11.83
N PHE A 105 -16.10 3.17 -10.59
CA PHE A 105 -16.97 3.06 -9.43
C PHE A 105 -16.52 4.08 -8.39
N ASP A 106 -17.45 4.89 -7.90
CA ASP A 106 -17.21 5.78 -6.77
C ASP A 106 -17.75 5.10 -5.51
N CYS A 107 -16.85 4.82 -4.57
CA CYS A 107 -17.17 4.07 -3.36
C CYS A 107 -16.75 4.86 -2.13
N THR A 108 -17.44 4.64 -1.02
CA THR A 108 -16.93 5.00 0.31
C THR A 108 -16.32 3.76 0.95
N TYR A 109 -15.35 3.96 1.84
CA TYR A 109 -14.71 2.86 2.55
C TYR A 109 -14.50 3.19 4.01
N THR A 110 -14.50 2.14 4.83
CA THR A 110 -14.08 2.20 6.22
C THR A 110 -12.94 1.21 6.43
N VAL A 111 -11.95 1.63 7.20
CA VAL A 111 -10.82 0.80 7.62
C VAL A 111 -10.73 0.82 9.13
N GLU A 112 -10.53 -0.36 9.70
CA GLU A 112 -10.32 -0.55 11.13
C GLU A 112 -9.04 -1.34 11.35
N GLY A 113 -8.32 -1.01 12.41
CA GLY A 113 -7.08 -1.68 12.77
C GLY A 113 -6.89 -1.74 14.27
N SER A 114 -6.32 -2.83 14.75
CA SER A 114 -5.95 -2.99 16.16
C SER A 114 -4.44 -3.16 16.25
N PHE A 115 -3.83 -2.34 17.10
CA PHE A 115 -2.41 -2.32 17.37
C PHE A 115 -2.18 -2.51 18.88
N PRO A 116 -0.97 -2.94 19.31
CA PRO A 116 -0.67 -3.07 20.74
C PRO A 116 -0.86 -1.79 21.56
N ASP A 117 -0.70 -0.63 20.91
CA ASP A 117 -0.75 0.72 21.48
C ASP A 117 -2.09 1.44 21.29
N GLY A 118 -3.03 0.88 20.51
CA GLY A 118 -4.29 1.57 20.23
C GLY A 118 -5.17 0.90 19.18
N THR A 119 -6.34 1.48 18.96
CA THR A 119 -7.20 1.13 17.84
C THR A 119 -7.27 2.28 16.84
N PHE A 120 -7.42 1.92 15.57
CA PHE A 120 -7.57 2.84 14.46
C PHE A 120 -8.92 2.63 13.80
N SER A 121 -9.59 3.73 13.47
CA SER A 121 -10.75 3.75 12.59
C SER A 121 -10.59 4.90 11.61
N GLY A 122 -10.94 4.69 10.35
CA GLY A 122 -10.96 5.77 9.39
C GLY A 122 -11.92 5.52 8.26
N ASN A 123 -12.36 6.62 7.64
CA ASN A 123 -13.28 6.59 6.52
C ASN A 123 -12.83 7.52 5.41
N GLY A 124 -13.24 7.21 4.19
CA GLY A 124 -12.98 8.06 3.04
C GLY A 124 -13.78 7.62 1.82
N SER A 125 -13.46 8.22 0.69
CA SER A 125 -13.98 7.79 -0.61
C SER A 125 -12.86 7.46 -1.59
N VAL A 126 -13.16 6.58 -2.52
CA VAL A 126 -12.24 6.10 -3.54
C VAL A 126 -12.98 5.95 -4.87
N THR A 127 -12.36 6.42 -5.93
CA THR A 127 -12.77 6.08 -7.30
C THR A 127 -11.91 4.93 -7.77
N LEU A 128 -12.54 3.81 -8.09
CA LEU A 128 -11.92 2.61 -8.64
C LEU A 128 -12.16 2.53 -10.14
N ILE A 129 -11.17 2.01 -10.86
CA ILE A 129 -11.36 1.47 -12.19
C ILE A 129 -11.35 -0.05 -12.09
N VAL A 130 -12.37 -0.71 -12.66
CA VAL A 130 -12.32 -2.15 -12.91
C VAL A 130 -11.95 -2.35 -14.38
N PRO A 131 -10.76 -2.91 -14.70
CA PRO A 131 -10.38 -3.19 -16.07
C PRO A 131 -11.44 -4.10 -16.72
N SER A 132 -12.04 -3.64 -17.81
CA SER A 132 -12.89 -4.53 -18.61
C SER A 132 -12.02 -5.67 -19.12
N SER A 133 -12.44 -6.92 -18.92
CA SER A 133 -11.74 -8.08 -19.46
C SER A 133 -11.56 -7.90 -20.97
N VAL A 134 -10.31 -7.81 -21.41
CA VAL A 134 -9.97 -7.79 -22.83
C VAL A 134 -10.47 -9.11 -23.41
N ARG A 135 -11.49 -9.05 -24.27
CA ARG A 135 -11.80 -10.18 -25.15
C ARG A 135 -10.61 -10.29 -26.12
N PHE A 136 -9.82 -11.35 -25.99
CA PHE A 136 -8.82 -11.73 -26.97
C PHE A 136 -9.49 -12.24 -28.24
#